data_AF-A0A7W1AJ51-F1
#
_entry.id   AF-A0A7W1AJ51-F1
#
_cell.length_a   1.000
_cell.length_b   1.000
_cell.length_c   1.000
_cell.angle_alpha   90.00
_cell.angle_beta   90.00
_cell.angle_gamma   90.00
#
_symmetry.space_group_name_H-M   'P 1'
#
loop_
_entity.id
_entity.type
_entity.pdbx_description
1 polymer ?
#
loop_
_entity_poly.entity_id
_entity_poly.type
_entity_poly.pdbx_seq_one_letter_code
_entity_poly.pdbx_strand_id
1 'polypeptide(L)'
;MSDTASWLSEQIEAHGPDKEPDPSAAARLAEAYAALAGAKAPAFGMDLPEQVDNRDVLRQRALELLKQWLAKVDAETKEKIRAQLAGYGIGSGPPIPPPPPVDEP
;
A
#
# COMPACT_ATOMS: atom_id res chain seq x y z
N MET A 1 3.53 -16.72 -20.10
CA MET A 1 3.26 -16.93 -18.67
C MET A 1 3.27 -15.55 -18.05
N SER A 2 2.09 -14.92 -17.95
CA SER A 2 1.93 -13.55 -17.41
C SER A 2 0.74 -13.49 -16.44
N ASP A 3 0.50 -14.58 -15.72
CA ASP A 3 -0.62 -14.72 -14.78
C ASP A 3 -0.47 -13.76 -13.57
N THR A 4 0.76 -13.43 -13.18
CA THR A 4 1.02 -12.54 -12.03
C THR A 4 0.51 -11.12 -12.27
N ALA A 5 0.72 -10.54 -13.45
CA ALA A 5 0.28 -9.18 -13.74
C ALA A 5 -1.25 -9.07 -13.78
N SER A 6 -1.91 -10.02 -14.43
CA SER A 6 -3.38 -10.12 -14.45
C SER A 6 -3.94 -10.32 -13.04
N TRP A 7 -3.38 -11.26 -12.29
CA TRP A 7 -3.78 -11.53 -10.91
C TRP A 7 -3.59 -10.30 -10.02
N LEU A 8 -2.47 -9.59 -10.12
CA LEU A 8 -2.24 -8.34 -9.39
C LEU A 8 -3.28 -7.28 -9.75
N SER A 9 -3.60 -7.14 -11.04
CA SER A 9 -4.65 -6.21 -11.47
C SER A 9 -5.98 -6.55 -10.81
N GLU A 10 -6.37 -7.83 -10.80
CA GLU A 10 -7.60 -8.28 -10.16
C GLU A 10 -7.59 -8.04 -8.64
N GLN A 11 -6.48 -8.33 -7.96
CA GLN A 11 -6.34 -8.09 -6.53
C GLN A 11 -6.39 -6.59 -6.19
N ILE A 12 -5.71 -5.75 -6.97
CA ILE A 12 -5.74 -4.30 -6.81
C ILE A 12 -7.18 -3.79 -6.92
N GLU A 13 -7.90 -4.16 -7.96
CA GLU A 13 -9.30 -3.74 -8.14
C GLU A 13 -10.22 -4.29 -7.04
N ALA A 14 -10.04 -5.54 -6.63
CA ALA A 14 -10.85 -6.18 -5.59
C ALA A 14 -10.69 -5.50 -4.22
N HIS A 15 -9.51 -4.96 -3.92
CA HIS A 15 -9.23 -4.25 -2.68
C HIS A 15 -9.52 -2.74 -2.77
N GLY A 16 -10.14 -2.27 -3.84
CA GLY A 16 -10.59 -0.88 -3.96
C GLY A 16 -11.67 -0.53 -2.92
N PRO A 17 -11.76 0.74 -2.50
CA PRO A 17 -12.70 1.20 -1.46
C PRO A 17 -14.18 1.16 -1.87
N ASP A 18 -14.48 0.80 -3.11
CA ASP A 18 -15.84 0.57 -3.61
C ASP A 18 -16.20 -0.93 -3.67
N LYS A 19 -15.24 -1.81 -3.46
CA LYS A 19 -15.38 -3.28 -3.51
C LYS A 19 -15.21 -3.93 -2.15
N GLU A 20 -14.23 -3.45 -1.38
CA GLU A 20 -13.91 -3.97 -0.06
C GLU A 20 -14.32 -2.94 1.00
N PRO A 21 -15.20 -3.28 1.96
CA PRO A 21 -15.54 -2.40 3.08
C PRO A 21 -14.46 -2.33 4.17
N ASP A 22 -13.54 -3.31 4.25
CA ASP A 22 -12.53 -3.36 5.30
C ASP A 22 -11.36 -2.38 5.04
N PRO A 23 -11.09 -1.41 5.94
CA PRO A 23 -10.01 -0.44 5.78
C PRO A 23 -8.61 -1.07 5.81
N SER A 24 -8.45 -2.31 6.27
CA SER A 24 -7.21 -3.10 6.18
C SER A 24 -6.82 -3.39 4.73
N ALA A 25 -7.77 -3.31 3.77
CA ALA A 25 -7.47 -3.38 2.35
C ALA A 25 -6.54 -2.25 1.89
N ALA A 26 -6.62 -1.09 2.51
CA ALA A 26 -5.72 0.03 2.24
C ALA A 26 -4.27 -0.30 2.60
N ALA A 27 -4.04 -1.02 3.70
CA ALA A 27 -2.70 -1.50 4.07
C ALA A 27 -2.15 -2.50 3.03
N ARG A 28 -2.99 -3.45 2.59
CA ARG A 28 -2.60 -4.41 1.53
C ARG A 28 -2.27 -3.73 0.20
N LEU A 29 -3.05 -2.70 -0.18
CA LEU A 29 -2.75 -1.87 -1.35
C LEU A 29 -1.44 -1.08 -1.20
N ALA A 30 -1.13 -0.62 0.02
CA ALA A 30 0.14 0.04 0.30
C ALA A 30 1.34 -0.91 0.15
N GLU A 31 1.23 -2.16 0.62
CA GLU A 31 2.25 -3.19 0.41
C GLU A 31 2.42 -3.52 -1.07
N ALA A 32 1.32 -3.74 -1.79
CA ALA A 32 1.35 -3.99 -3.22
C ALA A 32 1.99 -2.82 -3.99
N TYR A 33 1.64 -1.59 -3.65
CA TYR A 33 2.28 -0.39 -4.21
C TYR A 33 3.78 -0.35 -3.93
N ALA A 34 4.21 -0.64 -2.69
CA ALA A 34 5.62 -0.66 -2.31
C ALA A 34 6.40 -1.75 -3.05
N ALA A 35 5.84 -2.97 -3.12
CA ALA A 35 6.41 -4.08 -3.87
C ALA A 35 6.56 -3.73 -5.36
N LEU A 36 5.52 -3.16 -5.96
CA LEU A 36 5.54 -2.68 -7.35
C LEU A 36 6.49 -1.50 -7.56
N ALA A 37 6.79 -0.71 -6.53
CA ALA A 37 7.79 0.36 -6.58
C ALA A 37 9.24 -0.13 -6.41
N GLY A 38 9.46 -1.42 -6.14
CA GLY A 38 10.80 -2.01 -6.01
C GLY A 38 11.25 -2.23 -4.57
N ALA A 39 10.39 -1.95 -3.59
CA ALA A 39 10.70 -2.29 -2.20
C ALA A 39 10.64 -3.80 -1.97
N LYS A 40 11.38 -4.28 -0.97
CA LYS A 40 11.32 -5.67 -0.50
C LYS A 40 10.09 -5.88 0.37
N ALA A 41 8.91 -5.81 -0.26
CA ALA A 41 7.60 -5.98 0.36
C ALA A 41 6.80 -7.06 -0.38
N PRO A 42 5.95 -7.83 0.31
CA PRO A 42 5.04 -8.76 -0.34
C PRO A 42 3.84 -8.02 -0.93
N ALA A 43 3.42 -8.35 -2.15
CA ALA A 43 2.15 -7.89 -2.72
C ALA A 43 1.05 -8.90 -2.40
N PHE A 44 0.08 -8.53 -1.56
CA PHE A 44 -1.01 -9.43 -1.13
C PHE A 44 -0.52 -10.77 -0.55
N GLY A 45 0.61 -10.74 0.18
CA GLY A 45 1.22 -11.94 0.77
C GLY A 45 2.07 -12.77 -0.18
N MET A 46 2.32 -12.29 -1.41
CA MET A 46 3.18 -12.94 -2.40
C MET A 46 4.43 -12.11 -2.71
N ASP A 47 5.59 -12.77 -2.81
CA ASP A 47 6.80 -12.15 -3.35
C ASP A 47 6.66 -11.90 -4.84
N LEU A 48 6.86 -10.65 -5.27
CA LEU A 48 6.80 -10.31 -6.69
C LEU A 48 8.07 -10.76 -7.42
N PRO A 49 7.93 -11.34 -8.63
CA PRO A 49 9.08 -11.57 -9.49
C PRO A 49 9.74 -10.25 -9.90
N GLU A 50 11.01 -10.30 -10.26
CA GLU A 50 11.79 -9.12 -10.64
C GLU A 50 11.18 -8.41 -11.87
N GLN A 51 10.64 -9.21 -12.80
CA GLN A 51 9.91 -8.76 -13.97
C GLN A 51 8.42 -9.05 -13.80
N VAL A 52 7.63 -7.99 -13.73
CA VAL A 52 6.17 -8.03 -13.76
C VAL A 52 5.74 -7.23 -14.98
N ASP A 53 4.96 -7.85 -15.88
CA ASP A 53 4.37 -7.14 -17.01
C ASP A 53 3.49 -5.99 -16.51
N ASN A 54 3.57 -4.83 -17.18
CA ASN A 54 2.79 -3.64 -16.83
C ASN A 54 2.96 -3.17 -15.36
N ARG A 55 4.10 -3.46 -14.72
CA ARG A 55 4.41 -3.08 -13.32
C ARG A 55 4.07 -1.63 -13.02
N ASP A 56 4.44 -0.70 -13.90
CA ASP A 56 4.14 0.73 -13.73
C ASP A 56 2.65 1.05 -13.75
N VAL A 57 1.87 0.40 -14.62
CA VAL A 57 0.41 0.59 -14.71
C VAL A 57 -0.25 0.05 -13.45
N LEU A 58 0.13 -1.15 -13.00
CA LEU A 58 -0.34 -1.74 -11.75
C LEU A 58 0.00 -0.87 -10.54
N ARG A 59 1.24 -0.33 -10.51
CA ARG A 59 1.70 0.56 -9.45
C ARG A 59 0.85 1.83 -9.38
N GLN A 60 0.60 2.46 -10.52
CA GLN A 60 -0.25 3.65 -10.60
C GLN A 60 -1.65 3.33 -10.12
N ARG A 61 -2.22 2.21 -10.56
CA ARG A 61 -3.57 1.81 -10.17
C ARG A 61 -3.71 1.53 -8.67
N ALA A 62 -2.75 0.83 -8.07
CA ALA A 62 -2.70 0.62 -6.63
C ALA A 62 -2.64 1.95 -5.86
N LEU A 63 -1.83 2.90 -6.34
CA LEU A 63 -1.73 4.23 -5.73
C LEU A 63 -3.04 5.03 -5.84
N GLU A 64 -3.75 4.95 -6.97
CA GLU A 64 -5.05 5.60 -7.14
C GLU A 64 -6.08 5.09 -6.12
N LEU A 65 -6.20 3.77 -5.99
CA LEU A 65 -7.13 3.16 -5.02
C LEU A 65 -6.70 3.46 -3.58
N LEU A 66 -5.40 3.46 -3.30
CA LEU A 66 -4.87 3.84 -2.00
C LEU A 66 -5.23 5.29 -1.65
N LYS A 67 -5.13 6.23 -2.60
CA LYS A 67 -5.54 7.62 -2.39
C LYS A 67 -7.04 7.73 -2.07
N GLN A 68 -7.87 6.94 -2.73
CA GLN A 68 -9.30 6.89 -2.43
C GLN A 68 -9.58 6.33 -1.04
N TRP A 69 -8.87 5.27 -0.63
CA TRP A 69 -8.92 4.77 0.74
C TRP A 69 -8.47 5.81 1.76
N LEU A 70 -7.36 6.50 1.50
CA LEU A 70 -6.91 7.61 2.33
C LEU A 70 -7.90 8.78 2.33
N ALA A 71 -8.87 8.87 1.43
CA ALA A 71 -9.95 9.85 1.58
C ALA A 71 -11.04 9.36 2.57
N LYS A 72 -11.27 8.03 2.63
CA LYS A 72 -12.36 7.41 3.40
C LYS A 72 -11.97 6.95 4.82
N VAL A 73 -10.70 6.62 5.07
CA VAL A 73 -10.24 6.11 6.37
C VAL A 73 -9.92 7.22 7.38
N ASP A 74 -9.96 6.86 8.67
CA ASP A 74 -9.62 7.71 9.80
C ASP A 74 -8.13 8.11 9.83
N ALA A 75 -7.82 9.16 10.60
CA ALA A 75 -6.46 9.68 10.75
C ALA A 75 -5.47 8.61 11.24
N GLU A 76 -5.86 7.79 12.21
CA GLU A 76 -5.01 6.71 12.74
C GLU A 76 -4.63 5.71 11.64
N THR A 77 -5.60 5.27 10.84
CA THR A 77 -5.36 4.34 9.73
C THR A 77 -4.47 4.98 8.65
N LYS A 78 -4.66 6.27 8.36
CA LYS A 78 -3.79 7.03 7.44
C LYS A 78 -2.34 7.06 7.93
N GLU A 79 -2.14 7.31 9.22
CA GLU A 79 -0.80 7.34 9.82
C GLU A 79 -0.14 5.97 9.79
N LYS A 80 -0.88 4.90 10.09
CA LYS A 80 -0.38 3.52 9.96
C LYS A 80 0.08 3.21 8.53
N ILE A 81 -0.73 3.55 7.53
CA ILE A 81 -0.39 3.36 6.11
C ILE A 81 0.86 4.17 5.72
N ARG A 82 0.96 5.43 6.16
CA ARG A 82 2.14 6.27 5.89
C ARG A 82 3.40 5.72 6.55
N ALA A 83 3.31 5.30 7.82
CA ALA A 83 4.42 4.71 8.54
C ALA A 83 4.88 3.41 7.87
N GLN A 84 3.93 2.60 7.38
CA GLN A 84 4.21 1.38 6.64
C GLN A 84 4.95 1.67 5.32
N LEU A 85 4.46 2.61 4.51
CA LEU A 85 5.15 3.03 3.29
C LEU A 85 6.54 3.59 3.57
N ALA A 86 6.69 4.41 4.61
CA ALA A 86 7.98 4.95 5.04
C ALA A 86 8.95 3.83 5.47
N GLY A 87 8.44 2.79 6.14
CA GLY A 87 9.22 1.59 6.49
C GLY A 87 9.76 0.85 5.26
N TYR A 88 9.07 0.93 4.13
CA TYR A 88 9.53 0.40 2.84
C TYR A 88 10.42 1.38 2.05
N GLY A 89 10.74 2.56 2.60
CA GLY A 89 11.45 3.62 1.88
C GLY A 89 10.61 4.32 0.82
N ILE A 90 9.29 4.14 0.86
CA ILE A 90 8.34 4.70 -0.09
C ILE A 90 7.69 5.92 0.54
N GLY A 91 7.99 7.10 -0.02
CA GLY A 91 7.53 8.39 0.50
C GLY A 91 8.71 9.20 1.01
N SER A 92 9.14 10.15 0.21
CA SER A 92 10.10 11.18 0.63
C SER A 92 9.43 12.12 1.62
N GLY A 93 9.58 11.83 2.89
CA GLY A 93 9.37 12.74 4.01
C GLY A 93 10.23 12.26 5.17
N PRO A 94 10.84 13.16 5.98
CA PRO A 94 11.66 12.75 7.11
C PRO A 94 10.86 11.80 8.02
N PRO A 95 11.52 10.88 8.74
CA PRO A 95 10.85 9.97 9.66
C PRO A 95 9.94 10.77 10.59
N ILE A 96 8.66 10.39 10.68
CA ILE A 96 7.76 10.96 11.69
C ILE A 96 8.38 10.57 13.04
N PRO A 97 8.83 11.54 13.86
CA PRO A 97 9.38 11.22 15.16
C PRO A 97 8.31 10.50 15.98
N PRO A 98 8.70 9.54 16.85
CA PRO A 98 7.75 8.90 17.74
C PRO A 98 6.96 9.97 18.53
N PRO A 99 5.67 9.73 18.82
CA PRO A 99 4.92 10.64 19.66
C PRO A 99 5.68 10.83 20.99
N PRO A 100 5.74 12.05 21.54
CA PRO A 100 6.37 12.26 22.83
C PRO A 100 5.73 11.33 23.87
N PRO A 101 6.50 10.81 24.84
CA PRO A 101 5.91 10.05 25.93
C PRO A 101 4.84 10.92 26.59
N VAL A 102 3.64 10.35 26.73
CA VAL A 102 2.58 10.95 27.54
C VAL A 102 3.08 10.97 28.98
N ASP A 103 3.44 12.15 29.47
CA ASP A 103 3.69 12.41 30.89
C ASP A 103 2.33 12.25 31.59
N GLU A 104 2.06 11.07 32.15
CA GLU A 104 0.98 10.89 33.11
C GLU A 104 1.41 11.49 34.47
N PRO A 105 0.50 12.18 35.18
CA PRO A 105 0.80 13.09 36.30
C PRO A 105 1.31 12.44 37.59
#